data_AF-A0A7Y6D1L3-F1
#
_entry.id   AF-A0A7Y6D1L3-F1
#
_cell.length_a   1.000
_cell.length_b   1.000
_cell.length_c   1.000
_cell.angle_alpha   90.00
_cell.angle_beta   90.00
_cell.angle_gamma   90.00
#
_symmetry.space_group_name_H-M   'P 1'
#
loop_
_entity.id
_entity.type
_entity.pdbx_description
1 polymer ?
#
loop_
_entity_poly.entity_id
_entity_poly.type
_entity_poly.pdbx_seq_one_letter_code
_entity_poly.pdbx_strand_id
1 'polypeptide(L)'
;MLAPSFQEEVARYHQAVPEITRGNPAPIKELYSRLDDVTLANPFGGIARGWAQVEARLDQAARQFHDGEMLGFDTITSYTARDTAYLVETEHFRARLDSAAATEEFALRVTSIFRREEGYWKLVHRHADPAARPQSRRSLTQPPA
;
A
#
# COMPACT_ATOMS: atom_id res chain seq x y z
N MET A 1 -20.40 12.94 -15.51
CA MET A 1 -19.40 11.89 -15.78
C MET A 1 -19.87 10.62 -15.11
N LEU A 2 -19.71 9.45 -15.75
CA LEU A 2 -20.00 8.17 -15.10
C LEU A 2 -18.99 7.92 -13.98
N ALA A 3 -19.41 7.27 -12.91
CA ALA A 3 -18.51 6.84 -11.84
C ALA A 3 -17.46 5.87 -12.38
N PRO A 4 -16.18 5.97 -11.94
CA PRO A 4 -15.14 5.08 -12.44
C PRO A 4 -15.45 3.61 -12.07
N SER A 5 -15.11 2.73 -13.00
CA SER A 5 -15.03 1.29 -12.77
C SER A 5 -13.92 0.97 -11.77
N PHE A 6 -13.97 -0.24 -11.20
CA PHE A 6 -12.90 -0.65 -10.28
C PHE A 6 -11.55 -0.79 -11.01
N GLN A 7 -11.54 -1.23 -12.27
CA GLN A 7 -10.32 -1.38 -13.06
C GLN A 7 -9.65 -0.02 -13.35
N GLU A 8 -10.43 1.03 -13.58
CA GLU A 8 -9.89 2.39 -13.70
C GLU A 8 -9.28 2.88 -12.38
N GLU A 9 -9.88 2.53 -11.23
CA GLU A 9 -9.27 2.86 -9.93
C GLU A 9 -8.00 2.05 -9.68
N VAL A 10 -7.95 0.77 -10.05
CA VAL A 10 -6.73 -0.04 -9.97
C VAL A 10 -5.60 0.57 -10.81
N ALA A 11 -5.91 1.04 -12.03
CA ALA A 11 -4.93 1.74 -12.86
C ALA A 11 -4.43 3.03 -12.19
N ARG A 12 -5.31 3.83 -11.59
CA ARG A 12 -4.94 5.03 -10.82
C ARG A 12 -4.09 4.68 -9.59
N TYR A 13 -4.43 3.60 -8.91
CA TYR A 13 -3.69 3.05 -7.79
C TYR A 13 -2.27 2.61 -8.19
N HIS A 14 -2.12 1.92 -9.31
CA HIS A 14 -0.81 1.51 -9.85
C HIS A 14 0.06 2.70 -10.26
N GLN A 15 -0.53 3.84 -10.62
CA GLN A 15 0.20 5.09 -10.86
C GLN A 15 0.60 5.78 -9.56
N ALA A 16 -0.22 5.69 -8.52
CA ALA A 16 -0.02 6.40 -7.26
C ALA A 16 0.97 5.71 -6.30
N VAL A 17 0.94 4.37 -6.21
CA VAL A 17 1.79 3.60 -5.30
C VAL A 17 3.30 3.85 -5.49
N PRO A 18 3.85 3.87 -6.72
CA PRO A 18 5.29 4.07 -6.94
C PRO A 18 5.85 5.38 -6.36
N GLU A 19 5.01 6.41 -6.20
CA GLU A 19 5.47 7.73 -5.75
C GLU A 19 5.95 7.71 -4.29
N ILE A 20 5.43 6.80 -3.46
CA ILE A 20 5.85 6.69 -2.06
C ILE A 20 7.32 6.29 -1.93
N THR A 21 7.85 5.48 -2.85
CA THR A 21 9.26 5.05 -2.83
C THR A 21 10.20 6.15 -3.33
N ARG A 22 9.65 7.25 -3.87
CA ARG A 22 10.37 8.47 -4.24
C ARG A 22 10.22 9.58 -3.20
N GLY A 23 9.72 9.26 -2.01
CA GLY A 23 9.49 10.22 -0.94
C GLY A 23 8.21 11.05 -1.10
N ASN A 24 7.31 10.70 -2.03
CA ASN A 24 6.08 11.44 -2.30
C ASN A 24 4.83 10.61 -1.95
N PRO A 25 4.24 10.76 -0.76
CA PRO A 25 3.03 10.03 -0.39
C PRO A 25 1.74 10.67 -0.90
N ALA A 26 1.78 11.87 -1.49
CA ALA A 26 0.57 12.63 -1.82
C ALA A 26 -0.39 11.87 -2.77
N PRO A 27 0.08 11.24 -3.86
CA PRO A 27 -0.80 10.55 -4.80
C PRO A 27 -1.56 9.38 -4.16
N ILE A 28 -0.89 8.57 -3.34
CA ILE A 28 -1.56 7.44 -2.68
C ILE A 28 -2.50 7.92 -1.56
N LYS A 29 -2.16 9.00 -0.84
CA LYS A 29 -3.03 9.65 0.16
C LYS A 29 -4.37 10.10 -0.42
N GLU A 30 -4.41 10.56 -1.67
CA GLU A 30 -5.65 10.97 -2.33
C GLU A 30 -6.64 9.81 -2.53
N LEU A 31 -6.14 8.58 -2.67
CA LEU A 31 -6.97 7.40 -2.91
C LEU A 31 -7.67 6.91 -1.65
N TYR A 32 -7.07 7.15 -0.48
CA TYR A 32 -7.63 6.70 0.79
C TYR A 32 -8.97 7.37 1.15
N SER A 33 -9.85 6.57 1.74
CA SER A 33 -11.01 7.06 2.48
C SER A 33 -10.57 7.99 3.62
N ARG A 34 -11.43 8.95 3.95
CA ARG A 34 -11.21 9.91 5.05
C ARG A 34 -12.04 9.59 6.29
N LEU A 35 -12.67 8.42 6.32
CA LEU A 35 -13.47 7.93 7.45
C LEU A 35 -12.61 7.28 8.54
N ASP A 36 -13.14 7.18 9.75
CA ASP A 36 -12.41 6.72 10.94
C ASP A 36 -12.11 5.21 10.96
N ASP A 37 -12.67 4.45 10.02
CA ASP A 37 -12.45 3.02 9.86
C ASP A 37 -11.32 2.67 8.89
N VAL A 38 -10.70 3.67 8.25
CA VAL A 38 -9.55 3.47 7.36
C VAL A 38 -8.36 2.88 8.12
N THR A 39 -7.64 1.95 7.50
CA THR A 39 -6.49 1.29 8.14
C THR A 39 -5.31 1.10 7.19
N LEU A 40 -4.11 1.09 7.75
CA LEU A 40 -2.87 0.81 7.05
C LEU A 40 -1.97 -0.08 7.91
N ALA A 41 -1.58 -1.22 7.35
CA ALA A 41 -0.49 -2.05 7.84
C ALA A 41 0.64 -2.00 6.81
N ASN A 42 1.78 -1.43 7.17
CA ASN A 42 2.96 -1.36 6.32
C ASN A 42 4.18 -1.91 7.07
N PRO A 43 5.32 -2.13 6.39
CA PRO A 43 6.48 -2.80 7.00
C PRO A 43 7.08 -2.06 8.21
N PHE A 44 6.82 -0.76 8.37
CA PHE A 44 7.53 0.09 9.32
C PHE A 44 6.84 0.16 10.69
N GLY A 45 6.09 -0.88 11.10
CA GLY A 45 5.51 -1.08 12.45
C GLY A 45 4.06 -1.61 12.45
N GLY A 46 3.26 -1.27 13.46
CA GLY A 46 1.90 -1.81 13.64
C GLY A 46 0.82 -1.27 12.68
N ILE A 47 -0.44 -1.64 12.98
CA ILE A 47 -1.63 -1.25 12.21
C ILE A 47 -2.10 0.15 12.65
N ALA A 48 -2.11 1.10 11.72
CA ALA A 48 -2.72 2.42 11.93
C ALA A 48 -4.22 2.37 11.65
N ARG A 49 -5.02 3.14 12.42
CA ARG A 49 -6.47 3.27 12.22
C ARG A 49 -6.92 4.73 12.27
N GLY A 50 -7.85 5.10 11.39
CA GLY A 50 -8.36 6.45 11.23
C GLY A 50 -7.42 7.32 10.39
N TRP A 51 -7.99 8.31 9.68
CA TRP A 51 -7.26 9.07 8.67
C TRP A 51 -5.98 9.72 9.22
N ALA A 52 -6.05 10.36 10.38
CA ALA A 52 -4.89 11.05 10.96
C ALA A 52 -3.69 10.11 11.21
N GLN A 53 -3.94 8.89 11.69
CA GLN A 53 -2.86 7.92 11.90
C GLN A 53 -2.35 7.35 10.58
N VAL A 54 -3.24 7.02 9.65
CA VAL A 54 -2.88 6.50 8.32
C VAL A 54 -2.04 7.52 7.55
N GLU A 55 -2.43 8.80 7.59
CA GLU A 55 -1.68 9.89 6.95
C GLU A 55 -0.26 10.01 7.50
N ALA A 56 -0.12 10.09 8.83
CA ALA A 56 1.17 10.16 9.49
C ALA A 56 2.05 8.94 9.16
N ARG A 57 1.43 7.76 9.02
CA ARG A 57 2.12 6.52 8.68
C ARG A 57 2.63 6.49 7.25
N LEU A 58 1.87 7.06 6.31
CA LEU A 58 2.29 7.23 4.92
C LEU A 58 3.45 8.22 4.82
N ASP A 59 3.41 9.32 5.59
CA ASP A 59 4.52 10.29 5.65
C ASP A 59 5.80 9.67 6.23
N GLN A 60 5.67 8.89 7.29
CA GLN A 60 6.80 8.15 7.86
C GLN A 60 7.39 7.16 6.86
N ALA A 61 6.55 6.39 6.17
CA ALA A 61 7.00 5.41 5.18
C ALA A 61 7.71 6.07 4.01
N ALA A 62 7.18 7.19 3.48
CA ALA A 62 7.80 7.90 2.37
C ALA A 62 9.23 8.36 2.71
N ARG A 63 9.48 8.77 3.96
CA ARG A 63 10.83 9.17 4.41
C ARG A 63 11.83 8.01 4.39
N GLN A 64 11.37 6.78 4.54
CA GLN A 64 12.26 5.60 4.56
C GLN A 64 12.83 5.26 3.19
N PHE A 65 12.29 5.78 2.09
CA PHE A 65 12.66 5.39 0.73
C PHE A 65 13.25 6.56 -0.06
N HIS A 66 14.24 6.23 -0.89
CA HIS A 66 14.89 7.13 -1.84
C HIS A 66 15.08 6.44 -3.19
N ASP A 67 15.14 7.24 -4.25
CA ASP A 67 15.50 6.79 -5.61
C ASP A 67 14.65 5.59 -6.09
N GLY A 68 13.37 5.59 -5.72
CA GLY A 68 12.44 4.48 -5.93
C GLY A 68 12.00 4.26 -7.37
N GLU A 69 11.85 2.99 -7.73
CA GLU A 69 11.37 2.49 -8.99
C GLU A 69 10.36 1.35 -8.74
N MET A 70 9.25 1.37 -9.47
CA MET A 70 8.31 0.25 -9.53
C MET A 70 8.75 -0.71 -10.63
N LEU A 71 9.02 -1.96 -10.26
CA LEU A 71 9.44 -3.01 -11.21
C LEU A 71 8.25 -3.75 -11.80
N GLY A 72 7.12 -3.78 -11.08
CA GLY A 72 5.88 -4.37 -11.59
C GLY A 72 4.90 -4.78 -10.49
N PHE A 73 3.71 -5.18 -10.95
CA PHE A 73 2.64 -5.73 -10.13
C PHE A 73 2.29 -7.11 -10.65
N ASP A 74 2.35 -8.11 -9.78
CA ASP A 74 1.73 -9.41 -10.03
C ASP A 74 0.33 -9.40 -9.40
N THR A 75 -0.72 -9.25 -10.21
CA THR A 75 -2.10 -9.36 -9.72
C THR A 75 -2.50 -10.81 -9.55
N ILE A 76 -2.69 -11.24 -8.30
CA ILE A 76 -3.15 -12.60 -7.97
C ILE A 76 -4.66 -12.69 -8.20
N THR A 77 -5.41 -11.72 -7.68
CA THR A 77 -6.86 -11.66 -7.85
C THR A 77 -7.40 -10.26 -7.60
N SER A 78 -8.50 -9.95 -8.26
CA SER A 78 -9.34 -8.79 -7.94
C SER A 78 -10.79 -9.23 -7.93
N TYR A 79 -11.59 -8.62 -7.06
CA TYR A 79 -13.01 -8.91 -6.96
C TYR A 79 -13.78 -7.65 -6.63
N THR A 80 -14.99 -7.53 -7.19
CA THR A 80 -15.89 -6.41 -6.94
C THR A 80 -17.29 -6.93 -6.64
N ALA A 81 -17.90 -6.41 -5.58
CA ALA A 81 -19.29 -6.66 -5.22
C ALA A 81 -19.95 -5.35 -4.77
N ARG A 82 -21.00 -4.90 -5.49
CA ARG A 82 -21.72 -3.63 -5.25
C ARG A 82 -20.76 -2.46 -4.96
N ASP A 83 -20.57 -2.16 -3.67
CA ASP A 83 -19.84 -1.01 -3.14
C ASP A 83 -18.56 -1.40 -2.42
N THR A 84 -18.09 -2.64 -2.58
CA THR A 84 -16.82 -3.12 -2.02
C THR A 84 -16.02 -3.85 -3.08
N ALA A 85 -14.70 -3.71 -3.03
CA ALA A 85 -13.78 -4.45 -3.87
C ALA A 85 -12.50 -4.79 -3.11
N TYR A 86 -11.80 -5.82 -3.55
CA TYR A 86 -10.46 -6.10 -3.06
C TYR A 86 -9.51 -6.44 -4.20
N LEU A 87 -8.24 -6.20 -3.94
CA LEU A 87 -7.11 -6.46 -4.82
C LEU A 87 -6.01 -7.15 -4.02
N VAL A 88 -5.52 -8.29 -4.51
CA VAL A 88 -4.41 -9.04 -3.91
C VAL A 88 -3.27 -9.10 -4.91
N GLU A 89 -2.11 -8.59 -4.49
CA GLU A 89 -0.95 -8.38 -5.35
C GLU A 89 0.35 -8.80 -4.68
N THR A 90 1.35 -9.12 -5.49
CA THR A 90 2.74 -8.91 -5.10
C THR A 90 3.25 -7.69 -5.84
N GLU A 91 3.71 -6.69 -5.10
CA GLU A 91 4.26 -5.44 -5.65
C GLU A 91 5.78 -5.48 -5.56
N HIS A 92 6.47 -5.24 -6.69
CA HIS A 92 7.92 -5.32 -6.78
C HIS A 92 8.53 -3.94 -6.96
N PHE A 93 9.50 -3.63 -6.10
CA PHE A 93 10.15 -2.32 -6.06
C PHE A 93 11.66 -2.46 -6.09
N ARG A 94 12.31 -1.39 -6.53
CA ARG A 94 13.71 -1.10 -6.26
C ARG A 94 13.79 0.26 -5.58
N ALA A 95 14.39 0.35 -4.40
CA ALA A 95 14.61 1.63 -3.74
C ALA A 95 15.80 1.55 -2.77
N ARG A 96 16.36 2.70 -2.42
CA ARG A 96 17.35 2.79 -1.34
C ARG A 96 16.62 3.14 -0.05
N LEU A 97 16.81 2.31 0.98
CA LEU A 97 16.27 2.59 2.32
C LEU A 97 17.15 3.60 3.05
N ASP A 98 16.60 4.36 4.01
CA ASP A 98 17.27 5.41 4.80
C ASP A 98 18.63 4.98 5.41
N SER A 99 18.81 3.68 5.68
CA SER A 99 20.04 3.11 6.25
C SER A 99 20.88 2.28 5.27
N ALA A 100 20.50 2.20 3.99
CA ALA A 100 21.14 1.35 3.01
C ALA A 100 22.17 2.11 2.16
N ALA A 101 23.30 1.47 1.89
CA ALA A 101 24.38 2.06 1.08
C ALA A 101 24.07 2.05 -0.43
N ALA A 102 23.15 1.20 -0.87
CA ALA A 102 22.76 1.02 -2.26
C ALA A 102 21.25 0.80 -2.38
N THR A 103 20.72 0.88 -3.60
CA THR A 103 19.35 0.44 -3.89
C THR A 103 19.22 -1.07 -3.75
N GLU A 104 18.08 -1.51 -3.24
CA GLU A 104 17.76 -2.93 -3.07
C GLU A 104 16.43 -3.23 -3.74
N GLU A 105 16.31 -4.43 -4.30
CA GLU A 105 15.03 -4.95 -4.79
C GLU A 105 14.29 -5.66 -3.67
N PHE A 106 13.01 -5.35 -3.53
CA PHE A 106 12.14 -5.98 -2.55
C PHE A 106 10.73 -6.15 -3.11
N ALA A 107 10.01 -7.09 -2.53
CA ALA A 107 8.63 -7.38 -2.89
C ALA A 107 7.74 -7.35 -1.65
N LEU A 108 6.54 -6.81 -1.81
CA LEU A 108 5.51 -6.77 -0.77
C LEU A 108 4.32 -7.62 -1.20
N ARG A 109 3.79 -8.44 -0.30
CA ARG A 109 2.43 -8.99 -0.48
C ARG A 109 1.46 -7.93 -0.06
N VAL A 110 0.52 -7.62 -0.93
CA VAL A 110 -0.41 -6.53 -0.71
C VAL A 110 -1.85 -7.03 -0.79
N THR A 111 -2.64 -6.66 0.21
CA THR A 111 -4.10 -6.73 0.15
C THR A 111 -4.64 -5.32 0.29
N SER A 112 -5.34 -4.85 -0.74
CA SER A 112 -5.97 -3.54 -0.79
C SER A 112 -7.48 -3.72 -0.87
N ILE A 113 -8.22 -3.11 0.04
CA ILE A 113 -9.69 -3.15 0.09
C ILE A 113 -10.23 -1.77 -0.20
N PHE A 114 -11.22 -1.71 -1.07
CA PHE A 114 -11.84 -0.47 -1.53
C PHE A 114 -13.32 -0.47 -1.20
N ARG A 115 -13.85 0.70 -0.88
CA ARG A 115 -15.28 0.97 -0.70
C ARG A 115 -15.71 2.07 -1.64
N ARG A 116 -16.93 1.99 -2.18
CA ARG A 116 -17.52 3.08 -2.96
C ARG A 116 -18.04 4.16 -2.01
N GLU A 117 -17.55 5.37 -2.16
CA GLU A 117 -17.93 6.57 -1.40
C GLU A 117 -18.26 7.67 -2.39
N GLU A 118 -19.49 8.21 -2.35
CA GLU A 118 -19.98 9.26 -3.27
C GLU A 118 -19.76 8.93 -4.76
N GLY A 119 -19.85 7.64 -5.11
CA GLY A 119 -19.64 7.14 -6.47
C GLY A 119 -18.19 6.80 -6.81
N TYR A 120 -17.21 7.21 -6.02
CA TYR A 120 -15.78 6.94 -6.26
C TYR A 120 -15.30 5.77 -5.43
N TRP A 121 -14.30 5.03 -5.92
CA TRP A 121 -13.64 4.00 -5.13
C TRP A 121 -12.61 4.65 -4.21
N LYS A 122 -12.64 4.29 -2.94
CA LYS A 122 -11.72 4.78 -1.91
C LYS A 122 -11.03 3.60 -1.24
N LEU A 123 -9.72 3.69 -1.08
CA LEU A 123 -8.92 2.70 -0.37
C LEU A 123 -9.25 2.79 1.13
N VAL A 124 -9.85 1.74 1.69
CA VAL A 124 -10.24 1.67 3.11
C VAL A 124 -9.29 0.82 3.95
N HIS A 125 -8.57 -0.10 3.31
CA HIS A 125 -7.52 -0.86 3.95
C HIS A 125 -6.40 -1.14 2.96
N ARG A 126 -5.15 -1.01 3.43
CA ARG A 126 -3.99 -1.56 2.76
C ARG A 126 -3.15 -2.32 3.78
N HIS A 127 -2.87 -3.58 3.47
CA HIS A 127 -1.87 -4.37 4.16
C HIS A 127 -0.74 -4.66 3.18
N ALA A 128 0.45 -4.14 3.42
CA ALA A 128 1.65 -4.39 2.63
C ALA A 128 2.74 -4.95 3.53
N ASP A 129 3.15 -6.20 3.27
CA ASP A 129 4.05 -6.94 4.15
C ASP A 129 5.23 -7.56 3.37
N PRO A 130 6.48 -7.52 3.90
CA PRO A 130 7.66 -8.03 3.20
C PRO A 130 7.72 -9.55 3.05
N ALA A 131 6.79 -10.32 3.62
CA ALA A 131 6.79 -11.78 3.52
C ALA A 131 6.33 -12.29 2.14
N ALA A 132 6.73 -11.65 1.04
CA ALA A 132 6.45 -12.09 -0.35
C ALA A 132 6.97 -13.49 -0.68
N ARG A 133 7.77 -14.08 0.21
CA ARG A 133 8.22 -15.47 0.12
C ARG A 133 7.91 -16.20 1.43
N PRO A 134 7.82 -17.54 1.40
CA PRO A 134 7.69 -18.33 2.62
C PRO A 134 8.74 -17.94 3.66
N GLN A 135 8.29 -17.60 4.87
CA GLN A 135 9.17 -17.23 5.97
C GLN A 135 9.46 -18.44 6.86
N SER A 136 10.62 -18.42 7.49
CA SER A 136 10.96 -19.43 8.50
C SER A 136 10.16 -19.20 9.78
N ARG A 137 9.98 -20.24 10.60
CA ARG A 137 9.32 -20.12 11.92
C ARG A 137 9.97 -19.08 12.84
N ARG A 138 11.26 -18.76 12.65
CA ARG A 138 11.96 -17.72 13.42
C ARG A 138 11.41 -16.31 13.18
N SER A 139 10.76 -16.07 12.03
CA SER A 139 10.11 -14.80 11.74
C SER A 139 8.85 -14.56 12.60
N LEU A 140 8.31 -15.60 13.25
CA LEU A 140 7.17 -15.48 14.17
C LEU A 140 7.56 -14.92 15.54
N THR A 141 8.84 -15.05 15.93
CA THR A 141 9.35 -14.53 17.20
C THR A 141 9.89 -13.12 16.97
N GLN A 142 9.14 -12.10 17.40
CA GLN A 142 9.61 -10.73 17.37
C GLN A 142 10.37 -10.38 18.67
N PRO A 143 11.48 -9.63 18.61
CA PRO A 143 12.07 -9.05 19.81
C PRO A 143 11.07 -8.11 20.50
N PRO A 144 11.14 -7.93 21.83
CA PRO A 144 10.30 -6.97 22.52
C PRO A 144 10.49 -5.56 21.94
N ALA A 145 9.39 -4.81 21.86
CA ALA A 145 9.32 -3.45 21.32
C ALA A 145 10.10 -2.43 22.17
#